data_AF-A0A1R2BMX3-F1
#
_entry.id   AF-A0A1R2BMX3-F1
#
_cell.length_a   1.000
_cell.length_b   1.000
_cell.length_c   1.000
_cell.angle_alpha   90.00
_cell.angle_beta   90.00
_cell.angle_gamma   90.00
#
_symmetry.space_group_name_H-M   'P 1'
#
loop_
_entity.id
_entity.type
_entity.pdbx_description
1 polymer ?
#
loop_
_entity_poly.entity_id
_entity_poly.type
_entity_poly.pdbx_seq_one_letter_code
_entity_poly.pdbx_strand_id
1 'polypeptide(L)'
;MQAPLDPRMQRMVMKQELKLYNDLLNSCFKDCVRSLNNTKLYKEECVCLENCFKKSMSSYMKIGEAFAYASMVKGQASQANP
;
A
#
# COMPACT_ATOMS: atom_id res chain seq x y z
N MET A 1 -1.04 27.62 -7.55
CA MET A 1 0.11 27.12 -8.34
C MET A 1 0.66 25.90 -7.62
N GLN A 2 0.60 24.73 -8.25
CA GLN A 2 1.16 23.50 -7.69
C GLN A 2 2.66 23.54 -7.93
N ALA A 3 3.47 23.61 -6.87
CA ALA A 3 4.92 23.62 -6.99
C ALA A 3 5.36 22.32 -7.72
N PRO A 4 6.28 22.40 -8.70
CA PRO A 4 6.81 21.20 -9.34
C PRO A 4 7.45 20.33 -8.25
N LEU A 5 6.98 19.09 -8.11
CA LEU A 5 7.60 18.13 -7.19
C LEU A 5 9.11 18.08 -7.49
N ASP A 6 9.92 18.16 -6.44
CA ASP A 6 11.37 17.97 -6.55
C ASP A 6 11.66 16.69 -7.36
N PRO A 7 12.52 16.71 -8.39
CA PRO A 7 12.87 15.53 -9.19
C PRO A 7 13.37 14.34 -8.35
N ARG A 8 13.96 14.57 -7.18
CA ARG A 8 14.32 13.53 -6.21
C ARG A 8 13.09 12.93 -5.55
N MET A 9 12.12 13.77 -5.17
CA MET A 9 10.86 13.34 -4.58
C MET A 9 10.02 12.53 -5.58
N GLN A 10 9.93 12.96 -6.84
CA GLN A 10 9.28 12.17 -7.91
C GLN A 10 9.88 10.77 -8.05
N ARG A 11 11.22 10.66 -8.10
CA ARG A 11 11.92 9.37 -8.16
C ARG A 11 11.61 8.50 -6.95
N MET A 12 11.56 9.09 -5.75
CA MET A 12 11.20 8.36 -4.54
C MET A 12 9.76 7.84 -4.58
N VAL A 13 8.80 8.67 -5.00
CA VAL A 13 7.39 8.27 -5.13
C VAL A 13 7.25 7.10 -6.11
N MET A 14 7.85 7.17 -7.30
CA MET A 14 7.85 6.06 -8.26
C MET A 14 8.44 4.77 -7.67
N LYS A 15 9.57 4.87 -6.95
CA LYS A 15 10.19 3.70 -6.30
C LYS A 15 9.25 3.09 -5.25
N GLN A 16 8.57 3.91 -4.46
CA GLN A 16 7.63 3.43 -3.45
C GLN A 16 6.38 2.80 -4.07
N GLU A 17 5.87 3.37 -5.16
CA GLU A 17 4.74 2.81 -5.91
C GLU A 17 5.06 1.41 -6.43
N LEU A 18 6.21 1.22 -7.06
CA LEU A 18 6.65 -0.09 -7.55
C LEU A 18 6.85 -1.08 -6.39
N LYS A 19 7.39 -0.62 -5.26
CA LYS A 19 7.54 -1.46 -4.07
C LYS A 19 6.17 -1.92 -3.55
N LEU A 20 5.22 -1.00 -3.41
CA LEU A 20 3.86 -1.31 -2.98
C LEU A 20 3.19 -2.33 -3.90
N TYR A 21 3.34 -2.14 -5.22
CA TYR A 21 2.81 -3.07 -6.21
C TYR A 21 3.40 -4.48 -6.03
N ASN A 22 4.72 -4.60 -5.90
CA ASN A 22 5.40 -5.87 -5.70
C ASN A 22 5.02 -6.55 -4.37
N ASP A 23 4.92 -5.77 -3.29
CA ASP A 23 4.53 -6.28 -1.97
C ASP A 23 3.09 -6.84 -2.02
N LEU A 24 2.19 -6.15 -2.70
CA LEU A 24 0.80 -6.56 -2.85
C LEU A 24 0.66 -7.81 -3.74
N LEU A 25 1.38 -7.87 -4.86
CA LEU A 25 1.42 -9.08 -5.70
C LEU A 25 1.92 -10.29 -4.89
N ASN A 26 3.02 -10.13 -4.15
CA ASN A 26 3.58 -11.21 -3.36
C ASN A 26 2.63 -11.71 -2.26
N SER A 27 1.97 -10.80 -1.54
CA SER A 27 1.00 -11.19 -0.51
C SER A 27 -0.22 -11.88 -1.13
N CYS A 28 -0.83 -11.26 -2.13
CA CYS A 28 -2.04 -11.80 -2.73
C CYS A 28 -1.79 -13.12 -3.46
N PHE A 29 -0.64 -13.28 -4.11
CA PHE A 29 -0.28 -14.56 -4.74
C PHE A 29 -0.14 -15.66 -3.69
N LYS A 30 0.55 -15.41 -2.58
CA LYS A 30 0.72 -16.39 -1.49
C LYS A 30 -0.61 -16.78 -0.82
N ASP A 31 -1.52 -15.83 -0.68
CA ASP A 31 -2.80 -16.05 0.01
C ASP A 31 -3.85 -16.74 -0.89
N CYS A 32 -3.84 -16.39 -2.19
CA CYS A 32 -4.90 -16.79 -3.12
C CYS A 32 -4.52 -17.93 -4.06
N VAL A 33 -3.27 -18.04 -4.51
CA VAL A 33 -2.86 -19.05 -5.49
C VAL A 33 -2.35 -20.28 -4.75
N ARG A 34 -3.13 -21.36 -4.79
CA ARG A 34 -2.86 -22.57 -3.99
C ARG A 34 -2.40 -23.76 -4.81
N SER A 35 -2.64 -23.74 -6.12
CA SER A 35 -2.33 -24.84 -7.03
C SER A 35 -1.68 -24.30 -8.29
N LEU A 36 -0.56 -24.92 -8.67
CA LEU A 36 0.18 -24.59 -9.90
C LEU A 36 0.02 -25.68 -10.97
N ASN A 37 -1.04 -26.49 -10.87
CA ASN A 37 -1.28 -27.62 -11.77
C ASN A 37 -1.75 -27.20 -13.18
N ASN A 38 -2.11 -25.92 -13.36
CA ASN A 38 -2.55 -25.37 -14.63
C ASN A 38 -1.75 -24.12 -14.97
N THR A 39 -1.55 -23.87 -16.27
CA THR A 39 -0.90 -22.65 -16.79
C THR A 39 -1.76 -21.40 -16.63
N LYS A 40 -3.02 -21.56 -16.21
CA LYS A 40 -3.98 -20.47 -16.01
C LYS A 40 -4.55 -20.56 -14.60
N LEU A 41 -4.79 -19.40 -14.01
CA LEU A 41 -5.47 -19.28 -12.72
C LEU A 41 -6.90 -19.79 -12.80
N TYR A 42 -7.36 -20.41 -11.72
CA TYR A 42 -8.75 -20.77 -11.59
C TYR A 42 -9.62 -19.53 -11.34
N LYS A 43 -10.91 -19.60 -11.70
CA LYS A 43 -11.84 -18.48 -11.51
C LYS A 43 -11.91 -18.02 -10.04
N GLU A 44 -11.84 -18.95 -9.11
CA GLU A 44 -11.83 -18.69 -7.66
C GLU A 44 -10.58 -17.91 -7.22
N GLU A 45 -9.41 -18.27 -7.77
CA GLU A 45 -8.15 -17.56 -7.51
C GLU A 45 -8.19 -16.14 -8.07
N CYS A 46 -8.76 -15.94 -9.27
CA CYS A 46 -8.97 -14.61 -9.84
C CYS A 46 -9.85 -13.72 -8.94
N VAL A 47 -10.98 -14.25 -8.46
CA VAL A 47 -11.86 -13.53 -7.53
C VAL A 47 -11.16 -13.24 -6.20
N CYS A 48 -10.37 -14.17 -5.69
CA CYS A 48 -9.58 -13.96 -4.48
C CYS A 48 -8.56 -12.84 -4.67
N LEU A 49 -7.81 -12.82 -5.79
CA LEU A 49 -6.82 -11.79 -6.09
C LEU A 49 -7.45 -10.39 -6.16
N GLU A 50 -8.60 -10.25 -6.81
CA GLU A 50 -9.34 -8.97 -6.86
C GLU A 50 -9.76 -8.50 -5.47
N ASN A 51 -10.28 -9.40 -4.63
CA ASN A 51 -10.69 -9.08 -3.27
C ASN A 51 -9.49 -8.77 -2.37
N CYS A 52 -8.38 -9.48 -2.53
CA CYS A 52 -7.13 -9.23 -1.82
C CYS A 52 -6.58 -7.84 -2.15
N PHE A 53 -6.58 -7.46 -3.42
CA PHE A 53 -6.19 -6.11 -3.84
C PHE A 53 -7.06 -5.04 -3.17
N LYS A 54 -8.39 -5.15 -3.30
CA LYS A 54 -9.35 -4.18 -2.72
C LYS A 54 -9.18 -4.05 -1.21
N LYS A 55 -9.05 -5.18 -0.51
CA LYS A 55 -8.86 -5.22 0.95
C LYS A 55 -7.54 -4.59 1.37
N SER A 56 -6.45 -4.94 0.70
CA SER A 56 -5.11 -4.42 1.02
C SER A 56 -5.03 -2.93 0.77
N MET A 57 -5.54 -2.45 -0.36
CA MET A 57 -5.57 -1.03 -0.67
C MET A 57 -6.41 -0.22 0.33
N SER A 58 -7.61 -0.71 0.68
CA SER A 58 -8.43 -0.08 1.72
C SER A 58 -7.70 -0.01 3.07
N SER A 59 -6.93 -1.06 3.39
CA SER A 59 -6.13 -1.11 4.62
C SER A 59 -4.98 -0.09 4.59
N TYR A 60 -4.25 0.02 3.47
CA TYR A 60 -3.20 1.01 3.30
C TYR A 60 -3.72 2.45 3.43
N MET A 61 -4.89 2.76 2.87
CA MET A 61 -5.50 4.08 2.99
C MET A 61 -5.83 4.41 4.46
N LYS A 62 -6.51 3.49 5.17
CA LYS A 62 -6.85 3.67 6.59
C LYS A 62 -5.62 3.82 7.48
N ILE A 63 -4.57 3.02 7.24
CA ILE A 63 -3.31 3.12 7.96
C ILE A 63 -2.63 4.46 7.65
N GLY A 64 -2.68 4.92 6.40
CA GLY A 64 -2.16 6.23 6.00
C GLY A 64 -2.83 7.38 6.74
N GLU A 65 -4.16 7.38 6.81
CA GLU A 65 -4.94 8.38 7.58
C GLU A 65 -4.60 8.34 9.07
N ALA A 66 -4.55 7.15 9.67
CA ALA A 66 -4.18 6.99 11.07
C ALA A 66 -2.74 7.46 11.35
N PHE A 67 -1.82 7.19 10.43
CA PHE A 67 -0.42 7.62 10.54
C PHE A 67 -0.29 9.15 10.43
N ALA A 68 -1.02 9.77 9.50
CA ALA A 68 -1.06 11.22 9.36
C ALA A 68 -1.59 11.88 10.65
N TYR A 69 -2.70 11.36 11.18
CA TYR A 69 -3.26 11.82 12.46
C TYR A 69 -2.25 11.66 13.62
N ALA A 70 -1.65 10.49 13.76
CA ALA A 70 -0.66 10.24 14.82
C ALA A 70 0.56 11.16 14.72
N SER A 71 0.99 11.50 13.50
CA SER A 71 2.10 12.42 13.26
C SER A 71 1.76 13.85 13.68
N MET A 72 0.52 14.30 13.45
CA MET A 72 0.02 15.60 13.90
C MET A 72 -0.05 15.68 15.44
N VAL A 73 -0.60 14.64 16.09
CA VAL A 73 -0.71 14.59 17.56
C VAL A 73 0.66 14.54 18.23
N LYS A 74 1.60 13.74 17.70
CA LYS A 74 2.96 13.67 18.24
C LYS A 74 3.72 14.99 18.09
N GLY A 75 3.53 15.72 17.00
CA GLY A 75 4.11 17.05 16.82
C GLY A 75 3.62 18.08 17.85
N GLN A 76 2.37 17.95 18.32
CA GLN A 76 1.80 18.81 19.37
C GLN A 76 2.32 18.44 20.78
N ALA A 77 2.56 17.16 21.06
CA ALA A 77 3.09 16.71 22.35
C ALA A 77 4.54 17.16 22.62
N SER A 78 5.32 17.46 21.58
CA SER A 78 6.70 18.00 21.70
C SER A 78 6.80 19.49 22.05
N GLN A 79 5.69 20.23 22.17
CA GLN A 79 5.67 21.64 22.62
C GLN A 79 5.02 21.84 24.01
N ALA A 80 4.67 20.76 24.71
CA ALA A 80 4.13 20.82 26.06
C ALA A 80 5.12 20.22 27.08
N ASN A 81 6.15 20.99 27.43
CA ASN A 81 6.75 20.94 28.76
C ASN A 81 7.19 22.38 29.14
N PRO A 82 6.93 22.84 30.38
CA PRO A 82 7.06 24.25 30.79
C PRO A 82 8.50 24.75 30.88
#